data_AF-A0A286H459-F1
#
_entry.id   AF-A0A286H459-F1
#
_cell.length_a   1.000
_cell.length_b   1.000
_cell.length_c   1.000
_cell.angle_alpha   90.00
_cell.angle_beta   90.00
_cell.angle_gamma   90.00
#
_symmetry.space_group_name_H-M   'P 1'
#
loop_
_entity.id
_entity.type
_entity.pdbx_description
1 polymer ?
#
loop_
_entity_poly.entity_id
_entity_poly.type
_entity_poly.pdbx_seq_one_letter_code
_entity_poly.pdbx_strand_id
1 'polypeptide(L)'
;MSLVRSLSPQQHEWVIRPLLDAGVGLDHIRDLLFRLGFEAIVSEGRGTAAQVSTLVSDQPGHVQAAWTEVIDRMISLDRSNA
;
A
#
# COMPACT_ATOMS: atom_id res chain seq x y z
N MET A 1 -10.59 -15.23 -14.22
CA MET A 1 -9.40 -14.39 -14.53
C MET A 1 -9.82 -12.94 -14.38
N SER A 2 -9.54 -12.32 -13.24
CA SER A 2 -9.81 -10.88 -13.06
C SER A 2 -8.75 -10.09 -13.80
N LEU A 3 -9.17 -9.21 -14.71
CA LEU A 3 -8.28 -8.22 -15.32
C LEU A 3 -7.78 -7.30 -14.20
N VAL A 4 -6.52 -7.44 -13.80
CA VAL A 4 -5.85 -6.39 -13.04
C VAL A 4 -5.79 -5.18 -13.97
N ARG A 5 -6.76 -4.26 -13.83
CA ARG A 5 -6.75 -3.02 -14.59
C ARG A 5 -5.56 -2.20 -14.09
N SER A 6 -4.63 -1.92 -15.00
CA SER A 6 -3.45 -1.12 -14.74
C SER A 6 -3.88 0.29 -14.33
N LEU A 7 -3.42 0.78 -13.18
CA LEU A 7 -3.64 2.17 -12.79
C LEU A 7 -2.86 3.10 -13.74
N SER A 8 -3.40 4.29 -13.99
CA SER A 8 -2.66 5.34 -14.68
C SER A 8 -1.47 5.83 -13.83
N PRO A 9 -0.44 6.44 -14.43
CA PRO A 9 0.67 7.03 -13.67
C PRO A 9 0.19 8.04 -12.60
N GLN A 10 -0.85 8.82 -12.91
CA GLN A 10 -1.42 9.79 -11.97
C GLN A 10 -2.12 9.09 -10.80
N GLN A 11 -2.80 7.97 -11.05
CA GLN A 11 -3.41 7.16 -9.98
C GLN A 11 -2.34 6.51 -9.10
N HIS A 12 -1.24 6.03 -9.68
CA HIS A 12 -0.11 5.52 -8.90
C HIS A 12 0.48 6.60 -7.98
N GLU A 13 0.73 7.79 -8.53
CA GLU A 13 1.25 8.92 -7.74
C GLU A 13 0.28 9.32 -6.64
N TRP A 14 -1.01 9.43 -6.96
CA TRP A 14 -2.05 9.73 -5.97
C TRP A 14 -2.10 8.69 -4.86
N VAL A 15 -1.98 7.40 -5.16
CA VAL A 15 -1.97 6.34 -4.14
C VAL A 15 -0.81 6.50 -3.16
N ILE A 16 0.42 6.73 -3.66
CA ILE A 16 1.62 6.75 -2.80
C ILE A 16 1.91 8.11 -2.17
N ARG A 17 1.24 9.17 -2.62
CA ARG A 17 1.47 10.56 -2.17
C ARG A 17 1.52 10.73 -0.64
N PRO A 18 0.65 10.09 0.17
CA PRO A 18 0.71 10.23 1.63
C PRO A 18 2.06 9.81 2.23
N LEU A 19 2.68 8.76 1.67
CA LEU A 19 3.99 8.30 2.13
C LEU A 19 5.10 9.27 1.75
N LEU A 20 5.02 9.85 0.54
CA LEU A 20 5.96 10.87 0.10
C LEU A 20 5.86 12.13 0.97
N ASP A 21 4.65 12.58 1.26
CA ASP A 21 4.41 13.76 2.11
C ASP A 21 4.79 13.49 3.58
N ALA A 22 4.73 12.23 4.05
CA ALA A 22 5.25 11.79 5.33
C ALA A 22 6.79 11.68 5.38
N GLY A 23 7.50 12.03 4.29
CA GLY A 23 8.95 12.01 4.20
C GLY A 23 9.55 10.63 3.92
N VAL A 24 8.72 9.65 3.54
CA VAL A 24 9.19 8.31 3.21
C VAL A 24 9.82 8.32 1.82
N GLY A 25 11.10 7.99 1.74
CA GLY A 25 11.82 7.89 0.47
C GLY A 25 11.27 6.77 -0.43
N LEU A 26 11.33 6.97 -1.76
CA LEU A 26 10.82 6.02 -2.75
C LEU A 26 11.43 4.61 -2.60
N ASP A 27 12.71 4.50 -2.24
CA ASP A 27 13.35 3.20 -2.06
C ASP A 27 12.77 2.46 -0.83
N HIS A 28 12.49 3.17 0.25
CA HIS A 28 11.82 2.58 1.43
C HIS A 28 10.38 2.19 1.12
N ILE A 29 9.66 3.00 0.34
CA ILE A 29 8.30 2.66 -0.13
C ILE A 29 8.34 1.37 -0.95
N ARG A 30 9.33 1.22 -1.86
CA ARG A 30 9.52 -0.01 -2.65
C ARG A 30 9.78 -1.22 -1.77
N ASP A 31 10.65 -1.10 -0.77
CA ASP A 31 10.97 -2.20 0.15
C ASP A 31 9.74 -2.65 0.95
N LEU A 32 8.94 -1.70 1.44
CA LEU A 32 7.71 -2.00 2.17
C LEU A 32 6.65 -2.66 1.26
N LEU A 33 6.46 -2.15 0.04
CA LEU A 33 5.54 -2.76 -0.94
C LEU A 33 6.01 -4.16 -1.35
N PHE A 34 7.32 -4.36 -1.52
CA PHE A 34 7.88 -5.66 -1.85
C PHE A 34 7.65 -6.67 -0.73
N ARG A 35 7.94 -6.29 0.52
CA ARG A 35 7.66 -7.13 1.69
C ARG A 35 6.18 -7.46 1.81
N LEU A 36 5.29 -6.48 1.63
CA LEU A 36 3.85 -6.70 1.66
C LEU A 36 3.39 -7.70 0.59
N GLY A 37 3.86 -7.53 -0.66
CA GLY A 37 3.54 -8.45 -1.75
C GLY A 37 4.09 -9.86 -1.51
N PHE A 38 5.30 -9.97 -0.96
CA PHE A 38 5.90 -11.25 -0.59
C PHE A 38 5.11 -11.96 0.52
N GLU A 39 4.77 -11.27 1.60
CA GLU A 39 3.95 -11.80 2.70
C GLU A 39 2.58 -12.26 2.21
N ALA A 40 1.96 -11.52 1.28
CA ALA A 40 0.70 -11.92 0.66
C ALA A 40 0.85 -13.22 -0.14
N ILE A 41 1.95 -13.41 -0.88
CA ILE A 41 2.20 -14.65 -1.64
C ILE A 41 2.45 -15.83 -0.68
N VAL A 42 3.33 -15.65 0.31
CA VAL A 42 3.69 -16.69 1.28
C VAL A 42 2.49 -17.09 2.15
N SER A 43 1.62 -16.12 2.47
CA SER A 43 0.38 -16.36 3.22
C SER A 43 -0.78 -16.89 2.36
N GLU A 44 -0.54 -17.32 1.12
CA GLU A 44 -1.56 -17.80 0.17
C GLU A 44 -2.69 -16.78 -0.08
N GLY A 45 -2.34 -15.50 -0.11
CA GLY A 45 -3.30 -14.41 -0.31
C GLY A 45 -4.15 -14.07 0.91
N ARG A 46 -3.89 -14.66 2.09
CA ARG A 46 -4.55 -14.28 3.36
C ARG A 46 -4.04 -12.95 3.95
N GLY A 47 -3.66 -12.03 3.07
CA GLY A 47 -3.26 -10.66 3.42
C GLY A 47 -4.41 -9.90 4.04
N THR A 48 -4.36 -9.64 5.35
CA THR A 48 -5.36 -8.82 6.05
C THR A 48 -4.79 -7.46 6.41
N ALA A 49 -5.64 -6.46 6.63
CA ALA A 49 -5.23 -5.14 7.13
C ALA A 49 -4.38 -5.21 8.41
N ALA A 50 -4.56 -6.26 9.23
CA ALA A 50 -3.73 -6.54 10.40
C ALA A 50 -2.26 -6.84 10.05
N GLN A 51 -1.98 -7.54 8.94
CA GLN A 51 -0.60 -7.79 8.49
C GLN A 51 0.08 -6.51 7.99
N VAL A 52 -0.67 -5.62 7.34
CA VAL A 52 -0.17 -4.28 6.96
C VAL A 52 0.20 -3.49 8.21
N SER A 53 -0.65 -3.51 9.25
CA SER A 53 -0.36 -2.85 10.52
C SER A 53 0.90 -3.39 11.20
N THR A 54 1.15 -4.70 11.12
CA THR A 54 2.38 -5.31 11.66
C THR A 54 3.60 -4.87 10.86
N LEU A 55 3.51 -4.81 9.52
CA LEU A 55 4.61 -4.46 8.62
C LEU A 55 5.21 -3.08 8.90
N VAL A 56 4.37 -2.14 9.33
CA VAL A 56 4.76 -0.74 9.56
C VAL A 56 4.81 -0.38 11.04
N SER A 57 4.63 -1.35 11.94
CA SER A 57 4.56 -1.13 13.40
C SER A 57 5.81 -0.46 13.98
N ASP A 58 6.98 -0.72 13.39
CA ASP A 58 8.27 -0.11 13.78
C ASP A 58 8.47 1.31 13.23
N GLN A 59 7.55 1.81 12.39
CA GLN A 59 7.65 3.15 11.81
C GLN A 59 7.10 4.23 12.74
N PRO A 60 7.52 5.50 12.59
CA PRO A 60 6.89 6.62 13.30
C PRO A 60 5.39 6.70 13.05
N GLY A 61 4.62 7.16 14.05
CA GLY A 61 3.14 7.17 13.98
C GLY A 61 2.56 7.92 12.77
N HIS A 62 3.24 8.97 12.29
CA HIS A 62 2.81 9.70 11.08
C HIS A 62 2.99 8.87 9.79
N VAL A 63 4.00 8.01 9.73
CA VAL A 63 4.20 7.07 8.61
C VAL A 63 3.17 5.95 8.65
N GLN A 64 2.82 5.46 9.84
CA GLN A 64 1.75 4.46 10.01
C GLN A 64 0.39 5.02 9.55
N ALA A 65 0.07 6.26 9.91
CA ALA A 65 -1.13 6.94 9.47
C ALA A 65 -1.15 7.11 7.93
N ALA A 66 -0.03 7.53 7.34
CA ALA A 66 0.10 7.65 5.89
C ALA A 66 -0.12 6.30 5.18
N TRP A 67 0.39 5.19 5.73
CA TRP A 67 0.14 3.85 5.20
C TRP A 67 -1.34 3.45 5.23
N THR A 68 -2.04 3.79 6.31
CA THR A 68 -3.49 3.54 6.42
C THR A 68 -4.23 4.27 5.30
N GLU A 69 -3.86 5.54 5.05
CA GLU A 69 -4.43 6.33 3.97
C GLU A 69 -4.13 5.75 2.57
N VAL A 70 -2.92 5.25 2.33
CA VAL A 70 -2.58 4.56 1.06
C VAL A 70 -3.49 3.36 0.82
N ILE A 71 -3.73 2.52 1.84
CA ILE A 71 -4.60 1.35 1.72
C ILE A 71 -6.05 1.78 1.45
N ASP A 72 -6.56 2.80 2.16
CA ASP A 72 -7.90 3.32 1.92
C ASP A 72 -8.06 3.86 0.49
N ARG A 73 -7.03 4.56 -0.04
CA ARG A 73 -6.98 5.03 -1.43
C ARG A 73 -6.99 3.87 -2.43
N MET A 74 -6.26 2.78 -2.17
CA MET A 74 -6.27 1.58 -3.00
C MET A 74 -7.64 0.89 -3.02
N ILE A 75 -8.27 0.72 -1.85
CA ILE A 75 -9.63 0.13 -1.72
C ILE A 75 -10.66 1.01 -2.44
N SER A 76 -10.54 2.33 -2.33
CA SER A 76 -11.42 3.26 -3.03
C SER A 76 -11.27 3.17 -4.55
N LEU A 77 -10.05 3.01 -5.07
CA LEU A 77 -9.82 2.79 -6.50
C LEU A 77 -10.41 1.47 -6.98
N ASP A 78 -10.24 0.39 -6.23
CA ASP A 78 -10.82 -0.91 -6.57
C ASP A 78 -12.36 -0.81 -6.67
N ARG A 79 -13.00 -0.18 -5.68
CA ARG A 79 -14.45 0.06 -5.66
C ARG A 79 -14.94 0.98 -6.79
N SER A 80 -14.16 1.99 -7.16
CA SER A 80 -14.54 2.94 -8.22
C SER A 80 -14.38 2.34 -9.63
N ASN A 81 -13.62 1.26 -9.76
CA ASN A 81 -13.37 0.56 -11.01
C ASN A 81 -14.26 -0.69 -11.20
N ALA A 82 -15.04 -1.06 -10.19
CA ALA A 82 -16.03 -2.15 -10.18
C ALA A 82 -17.39 -1.67 -10.70
#